data_AF-G5H914-F1
#
_entry.id   AF-G5H914-F1
#
_cell.length_a   1.000
_cell.length_b   1.000
_cell.length_c   1.000
_cell.angle_alpha   90.00
_cell.angle_beta   90.00
_cell.angle_gamma   90.00
#
_symmetry.space_group_name_H-M   'P 1'
#
loop_
_entity.id
_entity.type
_entity.pdbx_description
1 polymer ?
#
loop_
_entity_poly.entity_id
_entity_poly.type
_entity_poly.pdbx_seq_one_letter_code
_entity_poly.pdbx_strand_id
1 'polypeptide(L)' 'MGIVTEHELTKSVIDTKSKVSQYVSKKRREKGLSTYELAKQSGVDWSTVKNIENGKTVKIDVLSRVIKVLGGNIFFM' A
#
# COMPACT_ATOMS: atom_id res chain seq x y z
N MET A 1 16.25 10.85 -26.07
CA MET A 1 15.35 10.38 -25.01
C MET A 1 15.66 8.89 -24.83
N GLY A 2 16.31 8.50 -23.73
CA GLY A 2 16.71 7.11 -23.52
C GLY A 2 15.48 6.21 -23.36
N ILE A 3 15.47 5.06 -24.03
CA ILE A 3 14.40 4.07 -23.86
C ILE A 3 14.67 3.36 -22.54
N VAL A 4 13.67 3.31 -21.65
CA VAL A 4 13.74 2.56 -20.38
C VAL A 4 13.75 1.06 -20.71
N THR A 5 14.70 0.31 -20.15
CA THR A 5 14.77 -1.15 -20.34
C THR A 5 13.70 -1.87 -19.52
N GLU A 6 13.31 -3.08 -19.93
CA GLU A 6 12.37 -3.92 -19.16
C GLU A 6 12.86 -4.19 -17.73
N HIS A 7 14.17 -4.31 -17.54
CA HIS A 7 14.79 -4.51 -16.23
C HIS A 7 14.59 -3.28 -15.32
N GLU A 8 14.86 -2.09 -15.85
CA GLU A 8 14.67 -0.83 -15.11
C GLU A 8 13.19 -0.60 -14.77
N LEU A 9 12.29 -0.90 -15.71
CA LEU A 9 10.84 -0.82 -15.48
C LEU A 9 10.40 -1.78 -14.37
N THR A 10 10.86 -3.03 -14.41
CA THR A 10 10.55 -4.05 -13.40
C THR A 10 11.06 -3.60 -12.02
N LYS A 11 12.29 -3.09 -11.96
CA LYS A 11 12.87 -2.58 -10.71
C LYS A 11 12.07 -1.40 -10.15
N SER A 12 11.63 -0.46 -11.01
CA SER A 12 10.80 0.68 -10.62
C SER A 12 9.43 0.25 -10.06
N VAL A 13 8.80 -0.76 -10.66
CA VAL A 13 7.53 -1.31 -10.16
C VAL A 13 7.72 -1.98 -8.79
N ILE A 14 8.80 -2.74 -8.61
CA ILE A 14 9.13 -3.38 -7.32
C ILE A 14 9.38 -2.33 -6.24
N ASP A 15 10.14 -1.28 -6.54
CA ASP A 15 10.41 -0.17 -5.62
C ASP A 15 9.12 0.55 -5.21
N THR A 16 8.21 0.77 -6.16
CA THR A 16 6.91 1.39 -5.89
C THR A 16 6.05 0.52 -4.96
N LYS A 17 5.99 -0.80 -5.19
CA LYS A 17 5.28 -1.74 -4.29
C LYS A 17 5.87 -1.73 -2.88
N SER A 18 7.20 -1.67 -2.78
CA SER A 18 7.90 -1.60 -1.49
C SER A 18 7.53 -0.33 -0.73
N LYS A 19 7.59 0.84 -1.39
CA LYS A 19 7.18 2.14 -0.81
C LYS A 19 5.74 2.12 -0.31
N VAL A 20 4.82 1.56 -1.09
CA VAL A 20 3.41 1.42 -0.71
C VAL A 20 3.25 0.57 0.55
N SER A 21 3.88 -0.60 0.56
CA SER A 21 3.80 -1.52 1.70
C SER A 21 4.36 -0.91 2.98
N GLN A 22 5.49 -0.20 2.88
CA GLN A 22 6.14 0.47 3.99
C GLN A 22 5.33 1.64 4.50
N TYR A 23 4.75 2.46 3.62
CA TYR A 23 3.89 3.57 4.00
C TYR A 23 2.70 3.09 4.85
N VAL A 24 1.98 2.08 4.35
CA VAL A 24 0.79 1.56 5.03
C VAL A 24 1.15 1.00 6.40
N SER A 25 2.21 0.19 6.47
CA SER A 25 2.71 -0.38 7.73
C SER A 25 3.14 0.70 8.72
N LYS A 26 3.90 1.70 8.27
CA LYS A 26 4.38 2.80 9.09
C LYS A 26 3.22 3.64 9.63
N LYS A 27 2.32 4.11 8.77
CA LYS A 27 1.17 4.95 9.15
C LYS A 27 0.21 4.22 10.07
N ARG A 28 -0.02 2.92 9.85
CA ARG A 28 -0.85 2.11 10.74
C ARG A 28 -0.25 2.06 12.15
N ARG A 29 1.06 1.83 12.27
CA ARG A 29 1.77 1.79 13.56
C ARG A 29 1.81 3.16 14.24
N GLU A 30 2.01 4.24 13.50
CA GLU A 30 1.92 5.62 14.01
C GLU A 30 0.55 5.93 14.63
N LYS A 31 -0.53 5.34 14.08
CA LYS A 31 -1.89 5.45 14.63
C LYS A 31 -2.21 4.45 15.75
N GLY A 32 -1.26 3.58 16.13
CA GLY A 32 -1.48 2.56 17.16
C GLY A 32 -2.48 1.46 16.76
N LEU A 33 -2.74 1.28 15.46
CA LEU A 33 -3.73 0.31 14.98
C LEU A 33 -3.11 -1.07 14.74
N SER A 34 -3.83 -2.13 15.13
CA SER A 34 -3.61 -3.48 14.61
C SER A 34 -4.03 -3.59 13.14
N THR A 35 -3.55 -4.63 12.46
CA THR A 35 -3.96 -4.91 11.06
C THR A 35 -5.46 -5.19 10.95
N TYR A 36 -6.06 -5.78 11.99
CA TYR A 36 -7.49 -6.03 12.08
C TYR A 36 -8.31 -4.75 12.24
N GLU A 37 -7.88 -3.84 13.10
CA GLU A 37 -8.56 -2.55 13.28
C GLU A 37 -8.50 -1.70 12.01
N LEU A 38 -7.35 -1.65 11.33
CA LEU A 38 -7.25 -0.96 10.04
C LEU A 38 -8.18 -1.59 9.00
N ALA A 39 -8.25 -2.91 8.93
CA ALA A 39 -9.14 -3.61 7.99
C ALA A 39 -10.61 -3.27 8.26
N LYS A 40 -11.02 -3.34 9.54
CA LYS A 40 -12.37 -3.00 9.99
C LYS A 40 -12.74 -1.54 9.67
N GLN A 41 -11.86 -0.59 9.97
CA GLN A 41 -12.08 0.83 9.66
C GLN A 41 -12.13 1.11 8.15
N SER A 42 -11.40 0.33 7.35
CA SER A 42 -11.35 0.48 5.89
C SER A 42 -12.47 -0.26 5.15
N GLY A 43 -13.27 -1.08 5.85
CA GLY A 43 -14.31 -1.91 5.25
C GLY A 43 -13.73 -2.97 4.30
N VAL A 44 -12.59 -3.57 4.65
CA VAL A 44 -11.91 -4.62 3.87
C VAL A 44 -11.61 -5.83 4.75
N ASP A 45 -11.32 -6.96 4.12
CA ASP A 45 -10.90 -8.16 4.84
C ASP A 45 -9.51 -8.00 5.48
N TRP A 46 -9.27 -8.63 6.63
CA TRP A 46 -7.97 -8.59 7.32
C TRP A 46 -6.81 -9.04 6.42
N SER A 47 -7.02 -10.08 5.62
CA SER A 47 -6.01 -10.58 4.66
C SER A 47 -5.63 -9.54 3.62
N THR A 48 -6.53 -8.59 3.31
CA THR A 48 -6.27 -7.50 2.37
C THR A 48 -5.20 -6.56 2.91
N VAL A 49 -5.33 -6.12 4.17
CA VAL A 49 -4.32 -5.27 4.81
C VAL A 49 -2.98 -6.01 4.90
N LYS A 50 -3.00 -7.29 5.27
CA LYS A 50 -1.80 -8.14 5.28
C LYS A 50 -1.16 -8.26 3.89
N ASN A 51 -1.94 -8.40 2.83
CA ASN A 51 -1.44 -8.47 1.46
C ASN A 51 -0.78 -7.15 1.04
N ILE A 52 -1.39 -6.00 1.36
CA ILE A 52 -0.81 -4.67 1.10
C ILE A 52 0.54 -4.52 1.80
N GLU A 53 0.62 -4.83 3.10
CA GLU A 53 1.88 -4.70 3.87
C GLU A 53 2.97 -5.67 3.43
N ASN A 54 2.61 -6.76 2.75
CA ASN A 54 3.57 -7.70 2.16
C ASN A 54 3.89 -7.38 0.68
N GLY A 55 3.45 -6.23 0.16
CA GLY A 55 3.70 -5.82 -1.22
C GLY A 55 2.96 -6.65 -2.29
N LYS A 56 1.95 -7.43 -1.90
CA LYS A 56 1.13 -8.19 -2.84
C LYS A 56 0.16 -7.28 -3.57
N THR A 57 -0.16 -7.66 -4.80
CA THR A 57 -1.09 -6.91 -5.65
C THR A 57 -2.49 -6.92 -5.07
N VAL A 58 -3.10 -5.74 -4.96
CA VAL A 58 -4.51 -5.54 -4.62
C VAL A 58 -5.14 -4.57 -5.62
N LYS A 59 -6.47 -4.51 -5.66
CA LYS A 59 -7.17 -3.54 -6.50
C LYS A 59 -6.92 -2.11 -6.01
N ILE A 60 -6.85 -1.16 -6.94
CA ILE A 60 -6.52 0.24 -6.65
C ILE A 60 -7.56 0.92 -5.74
N ASP A 61 -8.85 0.58 -5.90
CA ASP A 61 -9.95 1.11 -5.08
C ASP A 61 -9.84 0.63 -3.62
N VAL A 62 -9.41 -0.61 -3.43
CA VAL A 62 -9.18 -1.23 -2.12
C VAL A 62 -7.99 -0.54 -1.43
N LEU A 63 -6.88 -0.37 -2.14
CA LEU A 63 -5.71 0.32 -1.61
C LEU A 63 -6.02 1.78 -1.25
N SER A 64 -6.79 2.47 -2.09
CA SER A 64 -7.24 3.85 -1.85
C SER A 64 -8.05 3.97 -0.57
N ARG A 65 -8.99 3.03 -0.31
CA ARG A 65 -9.79 3.01 0.94
C ARG A 65 -8.91 2.89 2.18
N VAL A 66 -7.96 1.95 2.17
CA VAL A 66 -7.03 1.74 3.29
C VAL A 66 -6.17 2.98 3.55
N ILE A 67 -5.61 3.58 2.50
CA ILE A 67 -4.78 4.79 2.61
C ILE A 67 -5.60 5.99 3.12
N LYS A 68 -6.87 6.14 2.70
CA LYS A 68 -7.76 7.20 3.18
C LYS A 68 -8.00 7.13 4.68
N VAL A 69 -8.22 5.93 5.24
CA VAL A 69 -8.36 5.72 6.70
C VAL A 69 -7.08 6.12 7.45
N LEU A 70 -5.92 5.93 6.83
CA LEU A 70 -4.64 6.38 7.36
C LEU A 70 -4.43 7.90 7.23
N GLY A 71 -5.36 8.63 6.62
CA GLY A 71 -5.28 10.09 6.39
C GLY A 71 -4.41 10.45 5.19
N GLY A 72 -4.07 9.49 4.35
CA GLY A 72 -3.25 9.68 3.15
C GLY A 72 -4.07 9.78 1.87
N ASN A 73 -3.35 10.01 0.77
CA ASN A 73 -3.89 9.92 -0.58
C ASN A 73 -2.93 9.10 -1.43
N ILE A 74 -3.48 8.14 -2.19
CA ILE A 74 -2.71 7.20 -3.01
C ILE A 74 -1.84 7.88 -4.08
N PHE A 75 -2.16 9.12 -4.46
CA PHE A 75 -1.39 9.90 -5.43
C PHE A 75 -0.27 10.74 -4.81
N PHE A 76 -0.21 10.86 -3.47
CA PHE A 76 0.72 11.76 -2.75
C PHE A 76 1.48 11.04 -1.64
N MET A 77 1.97 9.84 -1.94
CA MET A 77 2.52 8.90 -0.96
C MET A 77 4.04 8.76 -1.01
#